data_AF-A0A848ZMG0-F1
#
_entry.id   AF-A0A848ZMG0-F1
#
_cell.length_a   1.000
_cell.length_b   1.000
_cell.length_c   1.000
_cell.angle_alpha   90.00
_cell.angle_beta   90.00
_cell.angle_gamma   90.00
#
_symmetry.space_group_name_H-M   'P 1'
#
loop_
_entity.id
_entity.type
_entity.pdbx_description
1 polymer ?
#
loop_
_entity_poly.entity_id
_entity_poly.type
_entity_poly.pdbx_seq_one_letter_code
_entity_poly.pdbx_strand_id
1 'polypeptide(L)'
;MKKIMYLFMAASTIFVMSCSDDDSTDQPPGVFDGESKTYQLQSQSDADVSGTATVVENEDGTATVNLKLSGTAAGTFPAHIHANSAAETGDILIDLNAVDGASGESTTIISATNEGTAITYEQLLELDAYINVHQSASDLGTLIAQGDIGVNELTADSREYELSSASDASISGTATIYKRVSGASLLEIELEGTPDDGEHPAHIHLNSAAEGGDIAISLNAVAGASGKSWTHIEADDAGTDVTYEDLLEMDAYINVHLSADQLDVLVAQGDIGINVLTGESKEYALHSVLVPTISGTATIHQRLSGASLLELELEGTPSDGEHPAHIHANTAAEGGDIAISLNAVAGASGKSWTHIEADDAGADVSYEQLLEFDGYINVHKSIAELDVLVAQGDIGQNELTGNEVSYDLAAVSDATIFGTATFSERVNKETLVTLELVGTTAGNIHPAHIHSGAVADAPGDILVSLSNLIGDTGVSVTNVTQLDAGGTLDYDALLDIDGYINVHLSSENLGTLVA
;
A
#
# COMPACT_ATOMS: atom_id res chain seq x y z
N MET A 1 -19.34 -1.43 18.43
CA MET A 1 -20.44 -1.04 17.54
C MET A 1 -19.95 -1.26 16.13
N LYS A 2 -20.58 -2.16 15.36
CA LYS A 2 -20.10 -2.60 14.05
C LYS A 2 -20.11 -1.41 13.08
N LYS A 3 -18.93 -0.97 12.62
CA LYS A 3 -18.82 0.02 11.54
C LYS A 3 -19.06 -0.71 10.23
N ILE A 4 -20.13 -0.31 9.57
CA ILE A 4 -20.52 -0.75 8.23
C ILE A 4 -19.59 0.00 7.27
N MET A 5 -18.75 -0.75 6.57
CA MET A 5 -17.91 -0.27 5.49
C MET A 5 -18.83 0.06 4.30
N TYR A 6 -19.05 1.34 4.04
CA TYR A 6 -19.78 1.79 2.87
C TYR A 6 -18.80 1.86 1.69
N LEU A 7 -18.82 0.82 0.87
CA LEU A 7 -18.26 0.85 -0.48
C LEU A 7 -19.12 1.83 -1.30
N PHE A 8 -18.64 3.06 -1.47
CA PHE A 8 -19.27 4.04 -2.35
C PHE A 8 -18.82 3.73 -3.78
N MET A 9 -19.53 2.79 -4.41
CA MET A 9 -19.40 2.53 -5.84
C MET A 9 -19.97 3.76 -6.57
N ALA A 10 -19.11 4.71 -6.93
CA ALA A 10 -19.46 5.73 -7.90
C ALA A 10 -19.72 5.00 -9.23
N ALA A 11 -20.99 4.88 -9.57
CA ALA A 11 -21.41 4.27 -10.82
C ALA A 11 -20.99 5.18 -11.97
N SER A 12 -19.77 5.02 -12.45
CA SER A 12 -19.38 5.47 -13.78
C SER A 12 -20.14 4.58 -14.77
N THR A 13 -21.25 5.10 -15.28
CA THR A 13 -22.06 4.44 -16.32
C THR A 13 -21.24 4.35 -17.60
N ILE A 14 -20.43 3.30 -17.70
CA ILE A 14 -19.85 2.85 -18.97
C ILE A 14 -21.00 2.23 -19.77
N PHE A 15 -21.56 3.00 -20.70
CA PHE A 15 -22.39 2.44 -21.76
C PHE A 15 -21.48 1.66 -22.73
N VAL A 16 -21.34 0.36 -22.50
CA VAL A 16 -20.89 -0.58 -23.53
C VAL A 16 -22.01 -0.76 -24.56
N MET A 17 -22.10 0.14 -25.54
CA MET A 17 -22.78 -0.18 -26.80
C MET A 17 -21.86 -1.04 -27.64
N SER A 18 -22.03 -2.36 -27.50
CA SER A 18 -21.75 -3.32 -28.56
C SER A 18 -22.56 -2.91 -29.79
N CYS A 19 -21.91 -2.82 -30.94
CA CYS A 19 -22.53 -2.57 -32.23
C CYS A 19 -23.78 -3.43 -32.43
N SER A 20 -24.92 -2.78 -32.63
CA SER A 20 -26.00 -3.30 -33.45
C SER A 20 -26.20 -2.32 -34.59
N ASP A 21 -26.07 -2.82 -35.82
CA ASP A 21 -26.48 -2.16 -37.06
C ASP A 21 -27.72 -1.28 -36.81
N ASP A 22 -27.58 0.02 -36.96
CA ASP A 22 -28.72 0.91 -37.15
C ASP A 22 -28.35 1.95 -38.21
N ASP A 23 -28.69 1.61 -39.46
CA ASP A 23 -28.76 2.46 -40.65
C ASP A 23 -29.55 3.75 -40.33
N SER A 24 -28.86 4.80 -39.91
CA SER A 24 -29.42 6.14 -39.76
C SER A 24 -28.88 7.02 -40.89
N THR A 25 -29.64 7.11 -41.98
CA THR A 25 -29.30 7.85 -43.21
C THR A 25 -29.47 9.37 -43.10
N ASP A 26 -29.12 9.99 -41.96
CA ASP A 26 -29.00 11.45 -41.86
C ASP A 26 -27.52 11.85 -41.97
N GLN A 27 -26.94 11.55 -43.14
CA GLN A 27 -25.62 12.05 -43.55
C GLN A 27 -25.83 13.32 -44.41
N PRO A 28 -25.07 14.40 -44.17
CA PRO A 28 -25.10 15.56 -45.05
C PRO A 28 -24.73 15.14 -46.49
N PRO A 29 -25.33 15.76 -47.52
CA PRO A 29 -25.13 15.34 -48.91
C PRO A 29 -23.67 15.52 -49.34
N GLY A 30 -23.01 14.41 -49.71
CA GLY A 30 -21.63 14.37 -50.22
C GLY A 30 -20.67 13.47 -49.44
N VAL A 31 -21.12 12.80 -48.38
CA VAL A 31 -20.29 11.89 -47.57
C VAL A 31 -20.38 10.46 -48.10
N PHE A 32 -19.21 9.84 -48.28
CA PHE A 32 -19.03 8.44 -48.65
C PHE A 32 -19.29 7.54 -47.43
N ASP A 33 -19.79 6.31 -47.66
CA ASP A 33 -20.05 5.29 -46.62
C ASP A 33 -18.75 4.58 -46.17
N GLY A 34 -17.66 5.35 -46.08
CA GLY A 34 -16.31 4.88 -45.76
C GLY A 34 -16.14 4.56 -44.29
N GLU A 35 -14.91 4.18 -43.90
CA GLU A 35 -14.59 3.96 -42.49
C GLU A 35 -14.71 5.27 -41.70
N SER A 36 -15.12 5.16 -40.44
CA SER A 36 -15.18 6.31 -39.54
C SER A 36 -14.72 5.97 -38.13
N LYS A 37 -14.17 6.97 -37.45
CA LYS A 37 -13.67 6.88 -36.09
C LYS A 37 -14.15 8.08 -35.30
N THR A 38 -14.70 7.84 -34.12
CA THR A 38 -15.22 8.88 -33.23
C THR A 38 -14.37 8.98 -31.97
N TYR A 39 -13.95 10.19 -31.65
CA TYR A 39 -13.23 10.56 -30.44
C TYR A 39 -14.13 11.40 -29.53
N GLN A 40 -13.97 11.27 -28.21
CA GLN A 40 -14.69 12.07 -27.23
C GLN A 40 -13.96 13.39 -26.98
N LEU A 41 -14.72 14.47 -26.86
CA LEU A 41 -14.23 15.78 -26.43
C LEU A 41 -14.81 16.09 -25.05
N GLN A 42 -13.94 16.13 -24.04
CA GLN A 42 -14.29 16.38 -22.66
C GLN A 42 -14.47 17.88 -22.41
N SER A 43 -15.31 18.20 -21.42
CA SER A 43 -15.51 19.57 -20.97
C SER A 43 -14.24 20.18 -20.38
N GLN A 44 -14.12 21.49 -20.52
CA GLN A 44 -12.99 22.27 -20.01
C GLN A 44 -13.51 23.42 -19.12
N SER A 45 -13.49 24.66 -19.59
CA SER A 45 -13.92 25.81 -18.78
C SER A 45 -15.42 25.83 -18.46
N ASP A 46 -16.21 25.06 -19.20
CA ASP A 46 -17.65 24.93 -19.03
C ASP A 46 -18.02 23.46 -18.90
N ALA A 47 -18.43 23.05 -17.70
CA ALA A 47 -18.76 21.66 -17.38
C ALA A 47 -19.96 21.11 -18.19
N ASP A 48 -20.82 22.00 -18.73
CA ASP A 48 -21.97 21.60 -19.53
C ASP A 48 -21.63 21.36 -21.00
N VAL A 49 -20.42 21.75 -21.46
CA VAL A 49 -19.99 21.63 -22.85
C VAL A 49 -19.11 20.41 -23.06
N SER A 50 -19.62 19.41 -23.77
CA SER A 50 -18.86 18.20 -24.16
C SER A 50 -19.33 17.72 -25.53
N GLY A 51 -18.60 16.80 -26.16
CA GLY A 51 -19.03 16.30 -27.46
C GLY A 51 -18.12 15.27 -28.08
N THR A 52 -18.14 15.22 -29.41
CA THR A 52 -17.40 14.25 -30.20
C THR A 52 -16.75 14.88 -31.43
N ALA A 53 -15.66 14.26 -31.87
CA ALA A 53 -15.05 14.49 -33.16
C ALA A 53 -15.09 13.18 -33.97
N THR A 54 -15.83 13.17 -35.08
CA THR A 54 -15.93 12.00 -35.97
C THR A 54 -15.14 12.25 -37.24
N VAL A 55 -14.10 11.45 -37.45
CA VAL A 55 -13.29 11.41 -38.66
C VAL A 55 -13.88 10.37 -39.61
N VAL A 56 -14.17 10.77 -40.85
CA VAL A 56 -14.77 9.92 -41.89
C VAL A 56 -13.86 9.89 -43.11
N GLU A 57 -13.61 8.71 -43.66
CA GLU A 57 -12.87 8.53 -44.91
C GLU A 57 -13.69 8.97 -46.12
N ASN A 58 -13.08 9.75 -47.02
CA ASN A 58 -13.66 10.15 -48.30
C ASN A 58 -13.22 9.21 -49.43
N GLU A 59 -13.96 9.17 -50.56
CA GLU A 59 -13.63 8.32 -51.73
C GLU A 59 -12.21 8.50 -52.30
N ASP A 60 -11.60 9.66 -52.09
CA ASP A 60 -10.25 9.99 -52.57
C ASP A 60 -9.15 9.73 -51.53
N GLY A 61 -9.49 9.10 -50.39
CA GLY A 61 -8.59 8.79 -49.27
C GLY A 61 -8.33 9.99 -48.34
N THR A 62 -8.93 11.16 -48.61
CA THR A 62 -8.89 12.30 -47.68
C THR A 62 -9.87 12.09 -46.52
N ALA A 63 -9.82 12.95 -45.51
CA ALA A 63 -10.68 12.83 -44.32
C ALA A 63 -11.70 13.97 -44.23
N THR A 64 -12.85 13.70 -43.63
CA THR A 64 -13.81 14.70 -43.17
C THR A 64 -13.95 14.61 -41.66
N VAL A 65 -13.68 15.71 -40.95
CA VAL A 65 -13.85 15.82 -39.49
C VAL A 65 -15.14 16.55 -39.18
N ASN A 66 -16.03 15.87 -38.46
CA ASN A 66 -17.28 16.41 -37.96
C ASN A 66 -17.18 16.61 -36.44
N LEU A 67 -17.29 17.84 -35.97
CA LEU A 67 -17.41 18.12 -34.53
C LEU A 67 -18.88 18.26 -34.17
N LYS A 68 -19.27 17.63 -33.06
CA LYS A 68 -20.61 17.75 -32.48
C LYS A 68 -20.52 17.96 -30.98
N LEU A 69 -20.79 19.17 -30.53
CA LEU A 69 -20.82 19.58 -29.13
C LEU A 69 -22.27 19.71 -28.65
N SER A 70 -22.47 19.39 -27.37
CA SER A 70 -23.69 19.68 -26.62
C SER A 70 -23.42 20.80 -25.62
N GLY A 71 -24.47 21.48 -25.15
CA GLY A 71 -24.35 22.53 -24.12
C GLY A 71 -23.84 23.89 -24.62
N THR A 72 -23.55 24.03 -25.92
CA THR A 72 -23.04 25.29 -26.47
C THR A 72 -24.08 26.41 -26.45
N ALA A 73 -23.63 27.64 -26.15
CA ALA A 73 -24.43 28.84 -26.35
C ALA A 73 -24.35 29.32 -27.81
N ALA A 74 -25.31 30.16 -28.24
CA ALA A 74 -25.27 30.77 -29.56
C ALA A 74 -23.98 31.58 -29.77
N GLY A 75 -23.26 31.30 -30.86
CA GLY A 75 -21.93 31.86 -31.10
C GLY A 75 -21.17 31.09 -32.17
N THR A 76 -19.86 31.33 -32.26
CA THR A 76 -18.95 30.60 -33.15
C THR A 76 -17.70 30.27 -32.37
N PHE A 77 -17.36 28.99 -32.32
CA PHE A 77 -16.29 28.45 -31.48
C PHE A 77 -15.16 27.90 -32.36
N PRO A 78 -14.02 28.60 -32.48
CA PRO A 78 -12.88 28.12 -33.26
C PRO A 78 -12.41 26.76 -32.77
N ALA A 79 -11.94 25.91 -33.69
CA ALA A 79 -11.43 24.59 -33.36
C ALA A 79 -10.19 24.27 -34.20
N HIS A 80 -9.28 23.50 -33.63
CA HIS A 80 -8.01 23.16 -34.28
C HIS A 80 -7.57 21.73 -33.87
N ILE A 81 -6.81 21.09 -34.75
CA ILE A 81 -6.00 19.90 -34.42
C ILE A 81 -4.59 20.39 -34.13
N HIS A 82 -4.09 20.05 -32.94
CA HIS A 82 -2.75 20.38 -32.44
C HIS A 82 -1.85 19.13 -32.45
N ALA A 83 -0.53 19.34 -32.47
CA ALA A 83 0.46 18.28 -32.28
C ALA A 83 0.57 17.83 -30.81
N ASN A 84 1.15 16.64 -30.59
CA ASN A 84 1.34 15.98 -29.30
C ASN A 84 0.03 15.56 -28.62
N SER A 85 0.09 15.12 -27.36
CA SER A 85 -1.12 14.94 -26.55
C SER A 85 -1.60 16.26 -25.92
N ALA A 86 -2.87 16.28 -25.52
CA ALA A 86 -3.47 17.42 -24.84
C ALA A 86 -2.73 17.82 -23.55
N ALA A 87 -2.15 16.84 -22.84
CA ALA A 87 -1.39 17.06 -21.60
C ALA A 87 -0.03 17.74 -21.84
N GLU A 88 0.56 17.58 -23.04
CA GLU A 88 1.85 18.18 -23.41
C GLU A 88 1.68 19.52 -24.11
N THR A 89 0.51 19.73 -24.73
CA THR A 89 0.21 20.83 -25.64
C THR A 89 1.08 20.82 -26.91
N GLY A 90 0.71 21.61 -27.91
CA GLY A 90 1.51 21.69 -29.14
C GLY A 90 1.02 22.72 -30.14
N ASP A 91 1.79 22.86 -31.21
CA ASP A 91 1.49 23.76 -32.33
C ASP A 91 0.24 23.29 -33.09
N ILE A 92 -0.45 24.24 -33.73
CA ILE A 92 -1.62 23.93 -34.58
C ILE A 92 -1.15 23.29 -35.88
N LEU A 93 -1.62 22.06 -36.13
CA LEU A 93 -1.36 21.32 -37.37
C LEU A 93 -2.41 21.62 -38.44
N ILE A 94 -3.69 21.67 -38.07
CA ILE A 94 -4.83 21.82 -38.99
C ILE A 94 -5.88 22.75 -38.39
N ASP A 95 -6.27 23.77 -39.14
CA ASP A 95 -7.43 24.60 -38.81
C ASP A 95 -8.73 23.89 -39.16
N LEU A 96 -9.65 23.81 -38.19
CA LEU A 96 -11.00 23.29 -38.43
C LEU A 96 -11.98 24.45 -38.63
N ASN A 97 -13.06 24.18 -39.36
CA ASN A 97 -14.20 25.08 -39.37
C ASN A 97 -14.73 25.23 -37.95
N ALA A 98 -15.02 26.48 -37.57
CA ALA A 98 -15.53 26.77 -36.24
C ALA A 98 -16.91 26.14 -36.01
N VAL A 99 -17.14 25.65 -34.79
CA VAL A 99 -18.41 25.08 -34.35
C VAL A 99 -19.48 26.18 -34.28
N ASP A 100 -20.60 25.98 -34.97
CA ASP A 100 -21.76 26.86 -34.86
C ASP A 100 -22.48 26.60 -33.54
N GLY A 101 -22.53 27.59 -32.66
CA GLY A 101 -23.04 27.41 -31.30
C GLY A 101 -24.53 27.14 -31.18
N ALA A 102 -25.31 27.45 -32.23
CA ALA A 102 -26.75 27.19 -32.23
C ALA A 102 -27.06 25.72 -32.53
N SER A 103 -26.28 25.09 -33.41
CA SER A 103 -26.39 23.66 -33.76
C SER A 103 -25.46 22.76 -32.94
N GLY A 104 -24.35 23.30 -32.44
CA GLY A 104 -23.25 22.55 -31.84
C GLY A 104 -22.38 21.83 -32.86
N GLU A 105 -22.52 22.10 -34.16
CA GLU A 105 -21.93 21.28 -35.23
C GLU A 105 -20.92 22.05 -36.10
N SER A 106 -19.91 21.35 -36.61
CA SER A 106 -19.05 21.79 -37.72
C SER A 106 -18.57 20.61 -38.55
N THR A 107 -18.23 20.86 -39.81
CA THR A 107 -17.68 19.87 -40.74
C THR A 107 -16.50 20.47 -41.48
N THR A 108 -15.36 19.78 -41.51
CA THR A 108 -14.14 20.21 -42.20
C THR A 108 -13.60 19.08 -43.07
N ILE A 109 -13.34 19.34 -44.35
CA ILE A 109 -12.66 18.39 -45.24
C ILE A 109 -11.16 18.67 -45.17
N ILE A 110 -10.38 17.66 -44.82
CA ILE A 110 -8.94 17.73 -44.61
C ILE A 110 -8.24 16.92 -45.70
N SER A 111 -7.42 17.61 -46.49
CA SER A 111 -6.56 16.98 -47.51
C SER A 111 -5.08 17.32 -47.34
N ALA A 112 -4.76 18.28 -46.48
CA ALA A 112 -3.39 18.67 -46.13
C ALA A 112 -3.36 19.37 -44.76
N THR A 113 -2.19 19.41 -44.13
CA THR A 113 -1.90 20.25 -42.96
C THR A 113 -1.83 21.73 -43.34
N ASN A 114 -1.79 22.62 -42.35
CA ASN A 114 -1.63 24.06 -42.56
C ASN A 114 -0.30 24.42 -43.27
N GLU A 115 0.71 23.55 -43.22
CA GLU A 115 1.97 23.70 -43.96
C GLU A 115 1.89 23.21 -45.42
N GLY A 116 0.75 22.64 -45.83
CA GLY A 116 0.52 22.12 -47.18
C GLY A 116 0.98 20.69 -47.41
N THR A 117 1.35 19.96 -46.36
CA THR A 117 1.68 18.53 -46.43
C THR A 117 0.40 17.73 -46.58
N ALA A 118 0.27 16.93 -47.65
CA ALA A 118 -0.90 16.08 -47.84
C ALA A 118 -1.04 15.05 -46.70
N ILE A 119 -2.28 14.81 -46.25
CA ILE A 119 -2.60 13.87 -45.16
C ILE A 119 -3.84 13.05 -45.55
N THR A 120 -3.76 11.73 -45.35
CA THR A 120 -4.89 10.80 -45.59
C THR A 120 -5.72 10.56 -44.34
N TYR A 121 -6.85 9.89 -44.49
CA TYR A 121 -7.64 9.38 -43.38
C TYR A 121 -6.81 8.53 -42.41
N GLU A 122 -6.06 7.54 -42.91
CA GLU A 122 -5.26 6.64 -42.08
C GLU A 122 -4.16 7.39 -41.34
N GLN A 123 -3.50 8.34 -42.01
CA GLN A 123 -2.47 9.17 -41.38
C GLN A 123 -3.03 10.08 -40.29
N LEU A 124 -4.29 10.50 -40.41
CA LEU A 124 -4.95 11.29 -39.36
C LEU A 124 -5.29 10.42 -38.14
N LEU A 125 -5.57 9.12 -38.32
CA LEU A 125 -5.77 8.17 -37.22
C LEU A 125 -4.47 7.73 -36.55
N GLU A 126 -3.33 7.93 -37.20
CA GLU A 126 -1.99 7.64 -36.64
C GLU A 126 -1.30 8.92 -36.13
N LEU A 127 -1.98 10.06 -36.13
CA LEU A 127 -1.40 11.33 -35.76
C LEU A 127 -1.22 11.41 -34.24
N ASP A 128 -0.05 11.84 -33.81
CA ASP A 128 0.20 12.30 -32.44
C ASP A 128 -0.40 13.70 -32.28
N ALA A 129 -1.67 13.74 -31.89
CA ALA A 129 -2.47 14.95 -31.91
C ALA A 129 -3.62 14.97 -30.91
N TYR A 130 -4.16 16.17 -30.70
CA TYR A 130 -5.39 16.43 -29.95
C TYR A 130 -6.22 17.55 -30.58
N ILE A 131 -7.50 17.62 -30.24
CA ILE A 131 -8.43 18.66 -30.69
C ILE A 131 -8.72 19.62 -29.55
N ASN A 132 -8.68 20.92 -29.86
CA ASN A 132 -9.19 21.99 -29.02
C ASN A 132 -10.40 22.65 -29.64
N VAL A 133 -11.38 23.04 -28.81
CA VAL A 133 -12.43 23.98 -29.16
C VAL A 133 -12.39 25.16 -28.19
N HIS A 134 -12.29 26.37 -28.73
CA HIS A 134 -12.08 27.60 -27.99
C HIS A 134 -13.40 28.35 -27.72
N GLN A 135 -13.43 29.15 -26.67
CA GLN A 135 -14.59 29.94 -26.25
C GLN A 135 -15.02 30.97 -27.31
N SER A 136 -14.09 31.64 -27.99
CA SER A 136 -14.40 32.54 -29.12
C SER A 136 -13.14 32.96 -29.88
N ALA A 137 -13.29 33.56 -31.06
CA ALA A 137 -12.16 34.15 -31.79
C ALA A 137 -11.45 35.31 -31.06
N SER A 138 -12.13 35.95 -30.08
CA SER A 138 -11.53 36.99 -29.22
C SER A 138 -10.94 36.44 -27.93
N ASP A 139 -11.19 35.17 -27.62
CA ASP A 139 -10.73 34.47 -26.43
C ASP A 139 -10.35 33.02 -26.79
N LEU A 140 -9.18 32.89 -27.40
CA LEU A 140 -8.58 31.60 -27.74
C LEU A 140 -7.89 30.95 -26.54
N GLY A 141 -7.69 31.67 -25.43
CA GLY A 141 -7.05 31.10 -24.24
C GLY A 141 -8.00 30.20 -23.45
N THR A 142 -9.30 30.50 -23.49
CA THR A 142 -10.32 29.69 -22.84
C THR A 142 -10.77 28.55 -23.74
N LEU A 143 -10.57 27.31 -23.30
CA LEU A 143 -11.04 26.09 -23.97
C LEU A 143 -12.39 25.65 -23.40
N ILE A 144 -13.33 25.29 -24.27
CA ILE A 144 -14.64 24.78 -23.86
C ILE A 144 -14.76 23.26 -24.01
N ALA A 145 -14.01 22.67 -24.94
CA ALA A 145 -13.91 21.23 -25.11
C ALA A 145 -12.53 20.83 -25.64
N GLN A 146 -12.03 19.67 -25.23
CA GLN A 146 -10.73 19.15 -25.64
C GLN A 146 -10.75 17.62 -25.69
N GLY A 147 -10.00 16.99 -26.60
CA GLY A 147 -9.81 15.55 -26.58
C GLY A 147 -8.65 15.07 -27.44
N ASP A 148 -7.94 14.06 -26.94
CA ASP A 148 -6.88 13.37 -27.66
C ASP A 148 -7.45 12.58 -28.85
N ILE A 149 -6.70 12.55 -29.96
CA ILE A 149 -7.05 11.80 -31.17
C ILE A 149 -5.86 10.98 -31.65
N GLY A 150 -6.09 10.12 -32.64
CA GLY A 150 -5.05 9.31 -33.27
C GLY A 150 -4.35 8.40 -32.25
N VAL A 151 -3.02 8.40 -32.23
CA VAL A 151 -2.25 7.52 -31.32
C VAL A 151 -2.37 7.90 -29.84
N ASN A 152 -2.86 9.11 -29.55
CA ASN A 152 -3.13 9.56 -28.18
C ASN A 152 -4.48 9.09 -27.65
N GLU A 153 -5.34 8.46 -28.45
CA GLU A 153 -6.60 7.91 -27.95
C GLU A 153 -6.36 6.98 -26.74
N LEU A 154 -7.15 7.15 -25.68
CA LEU A 154 -7.14 6.23 -24.55
C LEU A 154 -7.80 4.90 -24.94
N THR A 155 -7.17 3.80 -24.56
CA THR A 155 -7.79 2.48 -24.61
C THR A 155 -8.72 2.28 -23.41
N ALA A 156 -9.34 1.10 -23.30
CA ALA A 156 -10.13 0.75 -22.12
C ALA A 156 -9.27 0.32 -20.91
N ASP A 157 -7.97 0.14 -21.10
CA ASP A 157 -7.07 -0.33 -20.05
C ASP A 157 -6.62 0.86 -19.18
N SER A 158 -6.85 0.71 -17.87
CA SER A 158 -6.39 1.66 -16.86
C SER A 158 -6.13 0.97 -15.53
N ARG A 159 -5.29 1.60 -14.70
CA ARG A 159 -5.02 1.17 -13.33
C ARG A 159 -5.07 2.36 -12.38
N GLU A 160 -5.91 2.25 -11.35
CA GLU A 160 -6.04 3.23 -10.28
C GLU A 160 -5.25 2.78 -9.04
N TYR A 161 -4.62 3.75 -8.37
CA TYR A 161 -3.83 3.61 -7.16
C TYR A 161 -4.30 4.63 -6.13
N GLU A 162 -4.40 4.22 -4.86
CA GLU A 162 -4.76 5.10 -3.76
C GLU A 162 -3.56 5.97 -3.34
N LEU A 163 -3.80 7.26 -3.13
CA LEU A 163 -2.87 8.20 -2.53
C LEU A 163 -3.37 8.57 -1.13
N SER A 164 -2.71 8.01 -0.12
CA SER A 164 -3.04 8.24 1.29
C SER A 164 -2.56 9.63 1.74
N SER A 165 -3.27 10.19 2.72
CA SER A 165 -2.85 11.43 3.37
C SER A 165 -1.48 11.29 4.02
N ALA A 166 -0.66 12.34 3.89
CA ALA A 166 0.63 12.44 4.56
C ALA A 166 0.59 13.47 5.70
N SER A 167 1.09 14.70 5.48
CA SER A 167 1.14 15.72 6.54
C SER A 167 -0.21 16.35 6.88
N ASP A 168 -1.19 16.25 5.98
CA ASP A 168 -2.55 16.76 6.18
C ASP A 168 -3.57 15.63 5.99
N ALA A 169 -4.23 15.24 7.08
CA ALA A 169 -5.23 14.17 7.08
C ALA A 169 -6.50 14.48 6.26
N SER A 170 -6.66 15.71 5.76
CA SER A 170 -7.77 16.10 4.87
C SER A 170 -7.44 15.98 3.39
N ILE A 171 -6.18 15.73 3.03
CA ILE A 171 -5.74 15.61 1.63
C ILE A 171 -5.49 14.15 1.31
N SER A 172 -6.24 13.58 0.38
CA SER A 172 -6.08 12.22 -0.13
C SER A 172 -6.73 12.09 -1.50
N GLY A 173 -6.45 11.02 -2.24
CA GLY A 173 -7.11 10.81 -3.52
C GLY A 173 -6.56 9.63 -4.28
N THR A 174 -6.54 9.70 -5.60
CA THR A 174 -6.08 8.61 -6.46
C THR A 174 -5.10 9.09 -7.53
N ALA A 175 -4.30 8.15 -8.03
CA ALA A 175 -3.55 8.27 -9.27
C ALA A 175 -4.06 7.19 -10.23
N THR A 176 -4.53 7.59 -11.42
CA THR A 176 -4.97 6.65 -12.45
C THR A 176 -4.08 6.73 -13.66
N ILE A 177 -3.51 5.59 -14.06
CA ILE A 177 -2.72 5.43 -15.27
C ILE A 177 -3.62 4.86 -16.35
N TYR A 178 -3.84 5.61 -17.43
CA TYR A 178 -4.57 5.19 -18.62
C TYR A 178 -3.61 4.82 -19.74
N LYS A 179 -3.87 3.71 -20.43
CA LYS A 179 -3.08 3.30 -21.59
C LYS A 179 -3.54 4.02 -22.85
N ARG A 180 -2.61 4.63 -23.59
CA ARG A 180 -2.84 5.20 -24.93
C ARG A 180 -2.67 4.15 -26.02
N VAL A 181 -3.26 4.39 -27.20
CA VAL A 181 -3.07 3.52 -28.39
C VAL A 181 -1.60 3.42 -28.79
N SER A 182 -0.81 4.47 -28.58
CA SER A 182 0.66 4.46 -28.78
C SER A 182 1.42 3.46 -27.91
N GLY A 183 0.84 3.02 -26.79
CA GLY A 183 1.54 2.27 -25.73
C GLY A 183 2.11 3.16 -24.62
N ALA A 184 2.11 4.48 -24.81
CA ALA A 184 2.39 5.46 -23.75
C ALA A 184 1.24 5.53 -22.74
N SER A 185 1.43 6.31 -21.67
CA SER A 185 0.45 6.49 -20.61
C SER A 185 -0.02 7.93 -20.46
N LEU A 186 -1.25 8.10 -20.00
CA LEU A 186 -1.74 9.32 -19.37
C LEU A 186 -1.94 9.04 -17.89
N LEU A 187 -1.19 9.72 -17.04
CA LEU A 187 -1.36 9.66 -15.59
C LEU A 187 -2.21 10.84 -15.13
N GLU A 188 -3.39 10.56 -14.56
CA GLU A 188 -4.22 11.52 -13.85
C GLU A 188 -3.97 11.38 -12.35
N ILE A 189 -3.72 12.49 -11.65
CA ILE A 189 -3.85 12.55 -10.19
C ILE A 189 -5.11 13.35 -9.87
N GLU A 190 -5.95 12.84 -8.98
CA GLU A 190 -7.12 13.51 -8.43
C GLU A 190 -7.06 13.48 -6.89
N LEU A 191 -6.94 14.64 -6.26
CA LEU A 191 -6.90 14.83 -4.82
C LEU A 191 -8.13 15.60 -4.34
N GLU A 192 -8.66 15.18 -3.20
CA GLU A 192 -9.64 15.95 -2.43
C GLU A 192 -8.93 16.79 -1.36
N GLY A 193 -9.52 17.92 -0.98
CA GLY A 193 -9.06 18.73 0.14
C GLY A 193 -7.85 19.64 -0.13
N THR A 194 -7.39 19.73 -1.37
CA THR A 194 -6.32 20.67 -1.76
C THR A 194 -6.75 22.13 -1.54
N PRO A 195 -5.85 23.01 -1.08
CA PRO A 195 -6.11 24.45 -1.05
C PRO A 195 -6.41 25.01 -2.45
N ASP A 196 -7.43 25.88 -2.57
CA ASP A 196 -7.85 26.45 -3.87
C ASP A 196 -6.72 27.21 -4.59
N ASP A 197 -5.76 27.73 -3.84
CA ASP A 197 -4.57 28.43 -4.32
C ASP A 197 -3.31 27.57 -4.22
N GLY A 198 -2.64 27.38 -5.36
CA GLY A 198 -1.32 26.75 -5.41
C GLY A 198 -1.20 25.67 -6.48
N GLU A 199 0.04 25.23 -6.67
CA GLU A 199 0.42 24.09 -7.49
C GLU A 199 1.19 23.13 -6.57
N HIS A 200 0.85 21.86 -6.62
CA HIS A 200 1.45 20.81 -5.79
C HIS A 200 2.32 19.91 -6.68
N PRO A 201 3.65 20.08 -6.68
CA PRO A 201 4.54 19.23 -7.47
C PRO A 201 4.33 17.76 -7.13
N ALA A 202 4.43 16.89 -8.13
CA ALA A 202 4.31 15.45 -7.95
C ALA A 202 5.37 14.71 -8.75
N HIS A 203 5.80 13.56 -8.25
CA HIS A 203 6.80 12.71 -8.93
C HIS A 203 6.51 11.23 -8.68
N ILE A 204 6.93 10.39 -9.64
CA ILE A 204 7.13 8.96 -9.41
C ILE A 204 8.59 8.77 -8.95
N HIS A 205 8.76 8.10 -7.82
CA HIS A 205 10.04 7.71 -7.25
C HIS A 205 10.26 6.20 -7.37
N LEU A 206 11.51 5.77 -7.40
CA LEU A 206 11.89 4.35 -7.35
C LEU A 206 11.76 3.75 -5.93
N ASN A 207 11.70 2.42 -5.86
CA ASN A 207 11.48 1.60 -4.65
C ASN A 207 10.06 1.78 -4.08
N SER A 208 9.80 1.23 -2.88
CA SER A 208 8.56 1.51 -2.16
C SER A 208 8.63 2.80 -1.34
N ALA A 209 7.47 3.36 -1.02
CA ALA A 209 7.35 4.56 -0.19
C ALA A 209 8.01 4.41 1.20
N ALA A 210 8.07 3.19 1.74
CA ALA A 210 8.69 2.88 3.03
C ALA A 210 10.23 2.93 2.99
N GLU A 211 10.83 2.74 1.82
CA GLU A 211 12.28 2.81 1.59
C GLU A 211 12.68 4.21 1.12
N GLY A 212 11.80 4.84 0.36
CA GLY A 212 12.09 6.03 -0.42
C GLY A 212 12.99 5.72 -1.61
N GLY A 213 13.23 6.73 -2.45
CA GLY A 213 14.11 6.57 -3.60
C GLY A 213 14.26 7.83 -4.43
N ASP A 214 15.11 7.74 -5.44
CA ASP A 214 15.33 8.82 -6.41
C ASP A 214 14.08 9.02 -7.28
N ILE A 215 13.92 10.24 -7.80
CA ILE A 215 12.86 10.55 -8.77
C ILE A 215 13.16 9.83 -10.08
N ALA A 216 12.19 9.06 -10.58
CA ALA A 216 12.22 8.43 -11.89
C ALA A 216 11.53 9.29 -12.95
N ILE A 217 10.34 9.79 -12.64
CA ILE A 217 9.49 10.54 -13.58
C ILE A 217 8.95 11.78 -12.88
N SER A 218 9.23 12.95 -13.46
CA SER A 218 8.61 14.22 -13.05
C SER A 218 7.18 14.31 -13.58
N LEU A 219 6.22 14.63 -12.71
CA LEU A 219 4.82 14.78 -13.10
C LEU A 219 4.42 16.26 -13.18
N ASN A 220 3.38 16.55 -13.94
CA ASN A 220 2.72 17.85 -13.87
C ASN A 220 2.18 18.09 -12.46
N ALA A 221 2.30 19.33 -11.99
CA ALA A 221 1.82 19.70 -10.67
C ALA A 221 0.29 19.58 -10.58
N VAL A 222 -0.21 19.16 -9.42
CA VAL A 222 -1.64 19.13 -9.11
C VAL A 222 -2.12 20.54 -8.83
N ALA A 223 -3.07 21.01 -9.64
CA ALA A 223 -3.63 22.35 -9.53
C ALA A 223 -4.59 22.40 -8.33
N GLY A 224 -4.26 23.19 -7.30
CA GLY A 224 -4.97 23.20 -6.02
C GLY A 224 -6.47 23.48 -6.13
N ALA A 225 -6.88 24.38 -7.04
CA ALA A 225 -8.29 24.72 -7.29
C ALA A 225 -9.15 23.53 -7.78
N SER A 226 -8.54 22.60 -8.50
CA SER A 226 -9.25 21.44 -9.07
C SER A 226 -8.93 20.14 -8.36
N GLY A 227 -7.80 20.08 -7.65
CA GLY A 227 -7.23 18.85 -7.12
C GLY A 227 -6.68 17.92 -8.22
N LYS A 228 -6.56 18.37 -9.48
CA LYS A 228 -6.21 17.50 -10.60
C LYS A 228 -4.89 17.84 -11.30
N SER A 229 -4.25 16.83 -11.88
CA SER A 229 -3.19 16.96 -12.89
C SER A 229 -3.27 15.84 -13.90
N TRP A 230 -2.71 16.07 -15.10
CA TRP A 230 -2.57 15.06 -16.14
C TRP A 230 -1.15 15.11 -16.70
N THR A 231 -0.47 13.98 -16.80
CA THR A 231 0.89 13.86 -17.33
C THR A 231 0.95 12.81 -18.42
N HIS A 232 1.48 13.16 -19.59
CA HIS A 232 1.85 12.17 -20.60
C HIS A 232 3.18 11.51 -20.21
N ILE A 233 3.25 10.18 -20.29
CA ILE A 233 4.46 9.42 -19.95
C ILE A 233 4.76 8.43 -21.09
N GLU A 234 5.86 8.67 -21.79
CA GLU A 234 6.45 7.73 -22.76
C GLU A 234 7.93 7.46 -22.48
N ALA A 235 8.54 8.18 -21.53
CA ALA A 235 9.91 8.01 -21.09
C ALA A 235 10.11 8.48 -19.64
N ASP A 236 11.18 8.02 -19.00
CA ASP A 236 11.65 8.53 -17.70
C ASP A 236 12.45 9.84 -17.85
N ASP A 237 12.81 10.46 -16.72
CA ASP A 237 13.58 11.71 -16.70
C ASP A 237 15.02 11.54 -17.25
N ALA A 238 15.49 10.29 -17.42
CA ALA A 238 16.76 9.96 -18.06
C ALA A 238 16.62 9.75 -19.59
N GLY A 239 15.40 9.78 -20.12
CA GLY A 239 15.08 9.56 -21.53
C GLY A 239 15.03 8.08 -21.93
N THR A 240 14.86 7.17 -20.96
CA THR A 240 14.57 5.76 -21.23
C THR A 240 13.09 5.62 -21.54
N ASP A 241 12.74 4.97 -22.65
CA ASP A 241 11.35 4.71 -23.00
C ASP A 241 10.63 3.92 -21.89
N VAL A 242 9.40 4.32 -21.56
CA VAL A 242 8.55 3.71 -20.53
C VAL A 242 7.16 3.48 -21.12
N THR A 243 6.73 2.22 -21.18
CA THR A 243 5.38 1.85 -21.63
C THR A 243 4.38 1.81 -20.47
N TYR A 244 3.09 1.72 -20.79
CA TYR A 244 2.05 1.44 -19.80
C TYR A 244 2.34 0.17 -18.99
N GLU A 245 2.72 -0.91 -19.65
CA GLU A 245 3.06 -2.17 -19.01
C GLU A 245 4.26 -2.02 -18.05
N ASP A 246 5.27 -1.24 -18.43
CA ASP A 246 6.44 -1.00 -17.58
C ASP A 246 6.05 -0.27 -16.28
N LEU A 247 5.11 0.69 -16.33
CA LEU A 247 4.61 1.39 -15.13
C LEU A 247 3.85 0.45 -14.17
N LEU A 248 3.17 -0.58 -14.69
CA LEU A 248 2.47 -1.56 -13.86
C LEU A 248 3.43 -2.53 -13.15
N GLU A 249 4.62 -2.73 -13.71
CA GLU A 249 5.66 -3.61 -13.17
C GLU A 249 6.77 -2.84 -12.43
N MET A 250 6.68 -1.51 -12.40
CA MET A 250 7.69 -0.66 -11.77
C MET A 250 7.71 -0.82 -10.25
N ASP A 251 8.91 -0.95 -9.70
CA ASP A 251 9.17 -0.79 -8.27
C ASP A 251 9.20 0.71 -7.95
N ALA A 252 8.02 1.27 -7.64
CA ALA A 252 7.85 2.71 -7.50
C ALA A 252 6.74 3.12 -6.53
N TYR A 253 6.75 4.41 -6.21
CA TYR A 253 5.70 5.10 -5.46
C TYR A 253 5.53 6.56 -5.95
N ILE A 254 4.37 7.15 -5.68
CA ILE A 254 4.06 8.54 -6.01
C ILE A 254 4.13 9.39 -4.75
N ASN A 255 4.73 10.57 -4.88
CA ASN A 255 4.69 11.65 -3.90
C ASN A 255 3.99 12.88 -4.49
N VAL A 256 3.16 13.53 -3.67
CA VAL A 256 2.65 14.88 -3.94
C VAL A 256 3.08 15.82 -2.82
N HIS A 257 3.69 16.94 -3.22
CA HIS A 257 4.31 17.94 -2.34
C HIS A 257 3.37 19.09 -2.03
N LEU A 258 3.54 19.74 -0.89
CA LEU A 258 2.71 20.88 -0.49
C LEU A 258 2.87 22.06 -1.45
N SER A 259 4.08 22.39 -1.87
CA SER A 259 4.34 23.43 -2.88
C SER A 259 5.78 23.35 -3.38
N ALA A 260 6.10 24.08 -4.45
CA ALA A 260 7.47 24.20 -4.95
C ALA A 260 8.48 24.80 -3.95
N ASP A 261 8.01 25.60 -2.97
CA ASP A 261 8.85 26.16 -1.91
C ASP A 261 8.98 25.21 -0.69
N GLN A 262 8.18 24.12 -0.65
CA GLN A 262 8.09 23.17 0.46
C GLN A 262 8.07 21.72 -0.03
N LEU A 263 9.06 21.34 -0.85
CA LEU A 263 9.24 19.97 -1.37
C LEU A 263 9.58 18.91 -0.31
N ASP A 264 9.86 19.31 0.93
CA ASP A 264 10.06 18.36 2.03
C ASP A 264 8.74 18.02 2.76
N VAL A 265 7.62 18.68 2.39
CA VAL A 265 6.31 18.48 3.02
C VAL A 265 5.39 17.75 2.06
N LEU A 266 5.16 16.46 2.31
CA LEU A 266 4.25 15.64 1.52
C LEU A 266 2.81 15.86 1.95
N VAL A 267 1.89 16.00 0.99
CA VAL A 267 0.44 16.08 1.23
C VAL A 267 -0.27 14.76 0.94
N ALA A 268 0.19 14.02 -0.06
CA ALA A 268 -0.31 12.68 -0.39
C ALA A 268 0.82 11.77 -0.88
N GLN A 269 0.71 10.47 -0.63
CA GLN A 269 1.69 9.46 -1.04
C GLN A 269 1.02 8.10 -1.28
N GLY A 270 1.51 7.32 -2.24
CA GLY A 270 1.03 5.96 -2.47
C GLY A 270 1.98 5.09 -3.29
N ASP A 271 2.07 3.82 -2.92
CA ASP A 271 2.82 2.81 -3.68
C ASP A 271 2.11 2.48 -5.01
N ILE A 272 2.89 2.31 -6.09
CA ILE A 272 2.40 1.92 -7.41
C ILE A 272 3.10 0.65 -7.91
N GLY A 273 2.74 0.20 -9.10
CA GLY A 273 3.33 -0.98 -9.74
C GLY A 273 3.35 -2.22 -8.84
N ILE A 274 4.52 -2.86 -8.69
CA ILE A 274 4.67 -4.10 -7.90
C ILE A 274 4.62 -3.88 -6.37
N ASN A 275 4.66 -2.63 -5.92
CA ASN A 275 4.57 -2.32 -4.49
C ASN A 275 3.14 -2.36 -3.96
N VAL A 276 2.11 -2.38 -4.82
CA VAL A 276 0.72 -2.42 -4.36
C VAL A 276 0.46 -3.63 -3.46
N LEU A 277 -0.29 -3.41 -2.38
CA LEU A 277 -0.69 -4.46 -1.46
C LEU A 277 -1.74 -5.38 -2.12
N THR A 278 -1.63 -6.69 -1.90
CA THR A 278 -2.61 -7.68 -2.39
C THR A 278 -3.91 -7.66 -1.59
N GLY A 279 -3.86 -7.07 -0.38
CA GLY A 279 -4.93 -7.12 0.62
C GLY A 279 -4.79 -8.32 1.58
N GLU A 280 -3.86 -9.24 1.34
CA GLU A 280 -3.50 -10.27 2.32
C GLU A 280 -2.60 -9.68 3.41
N SER A 281 -2.93 -9.97 4.66
CA SER A 281 -2.11 -9.55 5.80
C SER A 281 -2.27 -10.48 7.00
N LYS A 282 -1.31 -10.38 7.92
CA LYS A 282 -1.28 -11.10 9.19
C LYS A 282 -0.85 -10.16 10.32
N GLU A 283 -1.68 -10.10 11.36
CA GLU A 283 -1.44 -9.31 12.56
C GLU A 283 -0.93 -10.17 13.72
N TYR A 284 0.06 -9.67 14.45
CA TYR A 284 0.62 -10.24 15.67
C TYR A 284 0.54 -9.22 16.81
N ALA A 285 0.23 -9.69 18.01
CA ALA A 285 0.17 -8.83 19.19
C ALA A 285 1.58 -8.57 19.77
N LEU A 286 1.86 -7.32 20.09
CA LEU A 286 3.06 -6.89 20.82
C LEU A 286 2.67 -6.50 22.24
N HIS A 287 3.10 -7.30 23.20
CA HIS A 287 2.80 -7.11 24.61
C HIS A 287 3.82 -6.19 25.28
N SER A 288 3.36 -5.46 26.30
CA SER A 288 4.23 -4.58 27.09
C SER A 288 5.31 -5.36 27.82
N VAL A 289 6.53 -4.82 27.88
CA VAL A 289 7.65 -5.45 28.60
C VAL A 289 8.03 -4.64 29.86
N LEU A 290 9.00 -3.72 29.77
CA LEU A 290 9.45 -2.92 30.93
C LEU A 290 8.65 -1.62 31.11
N VAL A 291 7.79 -1.29 30.15
CA VAL A 291 6.92 -0.12 30.20
C VAL A 291 5.47 -0.58 30.03
N PRO A 292 4.72 -0.83 31.13
CA PRO A 292 3.38 -1.43 31.09
C PRO A 292 2.32 -0.67 30.30
N THR A 293 2.60 0.59 29.94
CA THR A 293 1.69 1.44 29.16
C THR A 293 1.93 1.38 27.66
N ILE A 294 2.98 0.69 27.20
CA ILE A 294 3.32 0.56 25.79
C ILE A 294 3.07 -0.87 25.34
N SER A 295 2.18 -1.03 24.35
CA SER A 295 1.83 -2.30 23.69
C SER A 295 1.30 -1.97 22.30
N GLY A 296 1.09 -2.96 21.45
CA GLY A 296 0.58 -2.69 20.11
C GLY A 296 0.47 -3.93 19.25
N THR A 297 0.60 -3.73 17.94
CA THR A 297 0.54 -4.78 16.94
C THR A 297 1.67 -4.65 15.93
N ALA A 298 1.99 -5.79 15.31
CA ALA A 298 2.80 -5.87 14.10
C ALA A 298 1.96 -6.53 13.01
N THR A 299 1.72 -5.82 11.91
CA THR A 299 0.94 -6.31 10.77
C THR A 299 1.83 -6.45 9.57
N ILE A 300 1.96 -7.66 9.05
CA ILE A 300 2.68 -7.96 7.81
C ILE A 300 1.67 -7.96 6.68
N HIS A 301 1.83 -7.07 5.70
CA HIS A 301 1.01 -7.01 4.49
C HIS A 301 1.79 -7.55 3.30
N GLN A 302 1.16 -8.34 2.44
CA GLN A 302 1.78 -8.87 1.22
C GLN A 302 1.71 -7.84 0.08
N ARG A 303 2.83 -7.62 -0.61
CA ARG A 303 2.92 -6.82 -1.84
C ARG A 303 2.78 -7.69 -3.09
N LEU A 304 2.40 -7.12 -4.22
CA LEU A 304 2.34 -7.83 -5.51
C LEU A 304 3.69 -8.45 -5.93
N SER A 305 4.81 -7.84 -5.52
CA SER A 305 6.15 -8.39 -5.72
C SER A 305 6.41 -9.71 -4.97
N GLY A 306 5.60 -10.05 -3.96
CA GLY A 306 5.84 -11.15 -3.02
C GLY A 306 6.65 -10.72 -1.77
N ALA A 307 7.17 -9.49 -1.76
CA ALA A 307 7.75 -8.87 -0.58
C ALA A 307 6.68 -8.51 0.46
N SER A 308 7.13 -8.09 1.65
CA SER A 308 6.26 -7.67 2.75
C SER A 308 6.37 -6.18 3.03
N LEU A 309 5.26 -5.58 3.46
CA LEU A 309 5.25 -4.31 4.20
C LEU A 309 4.89 -4.62 5.66
N LEU A 310 5.85 -4.45 6.58
CA LEU A 310 5.61 -4.58 8.01
C LEU A 310 5.18 -3.21 8.58
N GLU A 311 3.96 -3.12 9.09
CA GLU A 311 3.45 -2.02 9.90
C GLU A 311 3.59 -2.36 11.39
N LEU A 312 4.27 -1.50 12.16
CA LEU A 312 4.19 -1.51 13.62
C LEU A 312 3.25 -0.40 14.07
N GLU A 313 2.30 -0.70 14.96
CA GLU A 313 1.41 0.28 15.58
C GLU A 313 1.42 0.08 17.10
N LEU A 314 2.02 1.03 17.81
CA LEU A 314 2.14 1.06 19.26
C LEU A 314 1.27 2.13 19.89
N GLU A 315 0.62 1.78 20.99
CA GLU A 315 -0.08 2.70 21.87
C GLU A 315 0.83 3.14 23.02
N GLY A 316 0.63 4.36 23.50
CA GLY A 316 1.30 4.86 24.72
C GLY A 316 2.77 5.29 24.55
N THR A 317 3.26 5.40 23.31
CA THR A 317 4.60 5.95 23.01
C THR A 317 4.70 7.42 23.42
N PRO A 318 5.83 7.86 23.99
CA PRO A 318 6.11 9.29 24.16
C PRO A 318 6.15 10.00 22.80
N SER A 319 5.56 11.21 22.71
CA SER A 319 5.47 11.94 21.43
C SER A 319 6.83 12.37 20.88
N ASP A 320 7.86 12.42 21.73
CA ASP A 320 9.23 12.74 21.36
C ASP A 320 10.07 11.46 21.23
N GLY A 321 10.75 11.33 20.09
CA GLY A 321 11.74 10.29 19.85
C GLY A 321 11.29 9.18 18.91
N GLU A 322 12.19 8.21 18.76
CA GLU A 322 12.07 7.05 17.90
C GLU A 322 12.37 5.80 18.72
N HIS A 323 11.64 4.72 18.43
CA HIS A 323 11.77 3.44 19.10
C HIS A 323 12.31 2.41 18.09
N PRO A 324 13.62 2.09 18.13
CA PRO A 324 14.19 1.07 17.26
C PRO A 324 13.47 -0.27 17.42
N ALA A 325 13.33 -1.02 16.34
CA ALA A 325 12.68 -2.32 16.34
C ALA A 325 13.41 -3.32 15.45
N HIS A 326 13.30 -4.60 15.77
CA HIS A 326 13.96 -5.68 15.05
C HIS A 326 13.11 -6.96 15.07
N ILE A 327 13.23 -7.77 14.03
CA ILE A 327 12.86 -9.19 14.06
C ILE A 327 14.11 -9.98 14.46
N HIS A 328 13.97 -10.82 15.47
CA HIS A 328 14.99 -11.73 15.97
C HIS A 328 14.64 -13.19 15.64
N ALA A 329 15.64 -14.06 15.59
CA ALA A 329 15.44 -15.51 15.49
C ALA A 329 15.02 -16.15 16.83
N ASN A 330 14.45 -17.36 16.77
CA ASN A 330 13.89 -18.14 17.88
C ASN A 330 12.65 -17.51 18.52
N THR A 331 12.21 -18.02 19.67
CA THR A 331 11.14 -17.38 20.46
C THR A 331 11.65 -16.23 21.31
N ALA A 332 10.75 -15.32 21.69
CA ALA A 332 11.01 -14.26 22.68
C ALA A 332 11.53 -14.80 24.03
N ALA A 333 11.11 -16.01 24.42
CA ALA A 333 11.52 -16.65 25.66
C ALA A 333 12.97 -17.16 25.64
N GLU A 334 13.44 -17.57 24.46
CA GLU A 334 14.81 -18.04 24.24
C GLU A 334 15.77 -16.89 23.91
N GLY A 335 15.24 -15.86 23.25
CA GLY A 335 16.01 -14.79 22.63
C GLY A 335 16.75 -15.27 21.39
N GLY A 336 17.35 -14.32 20.66
CA GLY A 336 18.14 -14.65 19.49
C GLY A 336 18.82 -13.43 18.87
N ASP A 337 19.66 -13.71 17.88
CA ASP A 337 20.31 -12.66 17.09
C ASP A 337 19.27 -11.92 16.23
N ILE A 338 19.58 -10.68 15.87
CA ILE A 338 18.76 -9.88 14.94
C ILE A 338 18.85 -10.52 13.56
N ALA A 339 17.69 -10.77 12.96
CA ALA A 339 17.55 -11.28 11.60
C ALA A 339 17.21 -10.15 10.61
N ILE A 340 16.26 -9.28 10.98
CA ILE A 340 15.80 -8.17 10.12
C ILE A 340 15.73 -6.89 10.95
N SER A 341 16.43 -5.86 10.52
CA SER A 341 16.34 -4.51 11.07
C SER A 341 15.08 -3.82 10.57
N LEU A 342 14.34 -3.16 11.47
CA LEU A 342 13.10 -2.48 11.12
C LEU A 342 13.26 -0.95 11.24
N ASN A 343 12.44 -0.22 10.48
CA ASN A 343 12.30 1.21 10.68
C ASN A 343 11.80 1.49 12.11
N ALA A 344 12.39 2.49 12.76
CA ALA A 344 12.05 2.84 14.13
C ALA A 344 10.62 3.41 14.21
N VAL A 345 9.87 3.01 15.24
CA VAL A 345 8.51 3.53 15.50
C VAL A 345 8.62 4.99 15.89
N ALA A 346 7.97 5.88 15.14
CA ALA A 346 7.94 7.30 15.45
C ALA A 346 7.05 7.55 16.67
N GLY A 347 7.60 8.12 17.73
CA GLY A 347 6.88 8.26 19.01
C GLY A 347 5.60 9.10 18.92
N ALA A 348 5.57 10.09 18.03
CA ALA A 348 4.42 10.98 17.82
C ALA A 348 3.19 10.27 17.22
N SER A 349 3.40 9.35 16.28
CA SER A 349 2.32 8.59 15.63
C SER A 349 2.11 7.22 16.27
N GLY A 350 3.13 6.68 16.95
CA GLY A 350 3.17 5.29 17.37
C GLY A 350 3.36 4.32 16.21
N LYS A 351 3.74 4.79 15.01
CA LYS A 351 3.78 3.95 13.80
C LYS A 351 5.14 3.92 13.11
N SER A 352 5.41 2.81 12.42
CA SER A 352 6.46 2.69 11.41
C SER A 352 6.07 1.66 10.35
N TRP A 353 6.65 1.82 9.16
CA TRP A 353 6.49 0.89 8.04
C TRP A 353 7.88 0.47 7.55
N THR A 354 8.07 -0.82 7.29
CA THR A 354 9.34 -1.37 6.77
C THR A 354 9.05 -2.26 5.57
N HIS A 355 9.70 -2.01 4.43
CA HIS A 355 9.73 -2.95 3.32
C HIS A 355 10.67 -4.12 3.67
N ILE A 356 10.24 -5.36 3.44
CA ILE A 356 11.03 -6.56 3.70
C ILE A 356 10.95 -7.47 2.48
N GLU A 357 12.07 -7.60 1.77
CA GLU A 357 12.28 -8.60 0.72
C GLU A 357 13.52 -9.47 0.98
N ALA A 358 14.35 -9.12 1.97
CA ALA A 358 15.53 -9.85 2.38
C ALA A 358 15.84 -9.62 3.88
N ASP A 359 16.64 -10.51 4.46
CA ASP A 359 17.20 -10.36 5.79
C ASP A 359 18.46 -9.47 5.82
N ASP A 360 18.96 -9.14 7.01
CA ASP A 360 20.16 -8.30 7.18
C ASP A 360 21.43 -8.96 6.62
N ALA A 361 21.40 -10.26 6.31
CA ALA A 361 22.47 -10.99 5.63
C ALA A 361 22.33 -10.99 4.10
N GLY A 362 21.24 -10.43 3.57
CA GLY A 362 20.91 -10.35 2.14
C GLY A 362 20.32 -11.64 1.56
N ALA A 363 19.78 -12.53 2.40
CA ALA A 363 19.00 -13.67 1.93
C ALA A 363 17.54 -13.26 1.72
N ASP A 364 16.98 -13.60 0.55
CA ASP A 364 15.61 -13.27 0.19
C ASP A 364 14.60 -13.84 1.21
N VAL A 365 13.61 -13.01 1.58
CA VAL A 365 12.52 -13.34 2.51
C VAL A 365 11.19 -12.91 1.87
N SER A 366 10.42 -13.87 1.38
CA SER A 366 9.05 -13.62 0.93
C SER A 366 8.08 -13.45 2.08
N TYR A 367 6.90 -12.91 1.78
CA TYR A 367 5.77 -12.86 2.72
C TYR A 367 5.47 -14.23 3.35
N GLU A 368 5.37 -15.29 2.56
CA GLU A 368 5.08 -16.64 3.05
C GLU A 368 6.20 -17.17 3.95
N GLN A 369 7.46 -16.89 3.61
CA GLN A 369 8.60 -17.27 4.45
C GLN A 369 8.59 -16.53 5.78
N LEU A 370 8.16 -15.26 5.80
CA LEU A 370 8.06 -14.49 7.04
C LEU A 370 6.94 -15.01 7.95
N LEU A 371 5.84 -15.52 7.39
CA LEU A 371 4.76 -16.17 8.17
C LEU A 371 5.17 -17.54 8.74
N GLU A 372 6.19 -18.17 8.18
CA GLU A 372 6.78 -19.41 8.69
C GLU A 372 8.07 -19.15 9.49
N PHE A 373 8.43 -17.88 9.72
CA PHE A 373 9.69 -17.57 10.39
C PHE A 373 9.64 -17.98 11.86
N ASP A 374 10.70 -18.65 12.33
CA ASP A 374 10.94 -18.88 13.75
C ASP A 374 11.57 -17.61 14.34
N GLY A 375 10.71 -16.67 14.74
CA GLY A 375 11.16 -15.40 15.25
C GLY A 375 10.19 -14.67 16.18
N TYR A 376 10.65 -13.51 16.63
CA TYR A 376 9.91 -12.58 17.46
C TYR A 376 10.33 -11.14 17.18
N ILE A 377 9.45 -10.20 17.46
CA ILE A 377 9.71 -8.76 17.34
C ILE A 377 10.05 -8.18 18.70
N ASN A 378 11.06 -7.31 18.72
CA ASN A 378 11.39 -6.43 19.83
C ASN A 378 11.21 -4.97 19.43
N VAL A 379 10.71 -4.16 20.35
CA VAL A 379 10.76 -2.70 20.25
C VAL A 379 11.47 -2.12 21.48
N HIS A 380 12.46 -1.28 21.22
CA HIS A 380 13.32 -0.67 22.22
C HIS A 380 12.81 0.72 22.64
N LYS A 381 13.14 1.16 23.86
CA LYS A 381 12.69 2.46 24.38
C LYS A 381 13.27 3.63 23.60
N SER A 382 14.55 3.59 23.25
CA SER A 382 15.20 4.60 22.40
C SER A 382 16.58 4.12 21.98
N ILE A 383 17.21 4.84 21.03
CA ILE A 383 18.61 4.59 20.64
C ILE A 383 19.62 4.72 21.80
N ALA A 384 19.30 5.52 22.83
CA ALA A 384 20.17 5.70 24.01
C ALA A 384 19.96 4.61 25.07
N GLU A 385 18.83 3.88 25.00
CA GLU A 385 18.39 2.88 25.97
C GLU A 385 17.95 1.60 25.23
N LEU A 386 18.81 1.05 24.38
CA LEU A 386 18.54 -0.19 23.63
C LEU A 386 18.30 -1.39 24.56
N ASP A 387 18.87 -1.41 25.76
CA ASP A 387 18.63 -2.50 26.71
C ASP A 387 17.23 -2.48 27.35
N VAL A 388 16.43 -1.42 27.11
CA VAL A 388 15.09 -1.27 27.67
C VAL A 388 14.05 -1.61 26.60
N LEU A 389 13.45 -2.80 26.69
CA LEU A 389 12.36 -3.22 25.81
C LEU A 389 11.03 -2.61 26.26
N VAL A 390 10.27 -2.06 25.32
CA VAL A 390 8.94 -1.48 25.57
C VAL A 390 7.82 -2.42 25.14
N ALA A 391 7.98 -3.09 23.99
CA ALA A 391 7.01 -4.05 23.48
C ALA A 391 7.72 -5.26 22.83
N GLN A 392 7.10 -6.44 22.90
CA GLN A 392 7.64 -7.67 22.34
C GLN A 392 6.51 -8.64 21.95
N GLY A 393 6.71 -9.42 20.89
CA GLY A 393 5.75 -10.47 20.51
C GLY A 393 6.36 -11.52 19.57
N ASP A 394 5.98 -12.78 19.78
CA ASP A 394 6.33 -13.89 18.89
C ASP A 394 5.58 -13.78 17.55
N ILE A 395 6.27 -14.11 16.44
CA ILE A 395 5.71 -14.08 15.09
C ILE A 395 5.89 -15.44 14.40
N GLY A 396 5.28 -15.57 13.22
CA GLY A 396 5.40 -16.74 12.36
C GLY A 396 5.08 -18.06 13.09
N GLN A 397 6.03 -19.00 13.07
CA GLN A 397 5.90 -20.32 13.71
C GLN A 397 5.73 -20.26 15.24
N ASN A 398 6.14 -19.15 15.86
CA ASN A 398 6.08 -18.97 17.30
C ASN A 398 4.76 -18.40 17.78
N GLU A 399 3.85 -18.02 16.88
CA GLU A 399 2.52 -17.55 17.27
C GLU A 399 1.80 -18.58 18.16
N LEU A 400 1.13 -18.10 19.21
CA LEU A 400 0.27 -18.94 20.04
C LEU A 400 -1.05 -19.22 19.31
N THR A 401 -1.45 -20.49 19.31
CA THR A 401 -2.71 -20.93 18.70
C THR A 401 -3.95 -20.52 19.50
N GLY A 402 -3.76 -20.10 20.76
CA GLY A 402 -4.82 -19.88 21.74
C GLY A 402 -5.27 -21.14 22.48
N ASN A 403 -4.74 -22.31 22.14
CA ASN A 403 -4.94 -23.52 22.95
C ASN A 403 -4.02 -23.46 24.18
N GLU A 404 -4.62 -23.56 25.36
CA GLU A 404 -3.89 -23.56 26.62
C GLU A 404 -4.52 -24.47 27.67
N VAL A 405 -3.68 -24.96 28.58
CA VAL A 405 -4.10 -25.67 29.80
C VAL A 405 -3.36 -25.08 31.00
N SER A 406 -4.09 -24.81 32.08
CA SER A 406 -3.52 -24.28 33.32
C SER A 406 -3.69 -25.25 34.49
N TYR A 407 -2.66 -25.30 35.33
CA TYR A 407 -2.61 -26.10 36.56
C TYR A 407 -2.31 -25.21 37.76
N ASP A 408 -3.06 -25.40 38.85
CA ASP A 408 -2.81 -24.69 40.10
C ASP A 408 -1.53 -25.23 40.78
N LEU A 409 -0.62 -24.32 41.15
CA LEU A 409 0.57 -24.60 41.94
C LEU A 409 0.27 -24.28 43.41
N ALA A 410 0.19 -25.33 44.23
CA ALA A 410 -0.21 -25.21 45.62
C ALA A 410 0.96 -24.88 46.54
N ALA A 411 0.73 -24.00 47.52
CA ALA A 411 1.73 -23.65 48.53
C ALA A 411 2.28 -24.87 49.29
N VAL A 412 3.61 -24.93 49.43
CA VAL A 412 4.31 -26.02 50.15
C VAL A 412 4.94 -25.54 51.45
N SER A 413 6.13 -24.92 51.41
CA SER A 413 6.84 -24.49 52.62
C SER A 413 6.36 -23.16 53.18
N ASP A 414 5.70 -22.34 52.35
CA ASP A 414 5.13 -21.05 52.73
C ASP A 414 3.71 -20.93 52.15
N ALA A 415 2.71 -20.83 53.04
CA ALA A 415 1.30 -20.73 52.67
C ALA A 415 0.94 -19.46 51.87
N THR A 416 1.85 -18.49 51.79
CA THR A 416 1.68 -17.26 51.02
C THR A 416 2.20 -17.36 49.59
N ILE A 417 2.95 -18.43 49.26
CA ILE A 417 3.49 -18.66 47.92
C ILE A 417 2.66 -19.71 47.19
N PHE A 418 1.93 -19.31 46.16
CA PHE A 418 1.10 -20.19 45.33
C PHE A 418 0.88 -19.53 43.97
N GLY A 419 0.36 -20.26 42.99
CA GLY A 419 0.10 -19.67 41.69
C GLY A 419 -0.37 -20.66 40.64
N THR A 420 0.04 -20.43 39.39
CA THR A 420 -0.44 -21.19 38.23
C THR A 420 0.71 -21.53 37.29
N ALA A 421 0.66 -22.71 36.68
CA ALA A 421 1.45 -23.07 35.52
C ALA A 421 0.52 -23.16 34.29
N THR A 422 0.76 -22.33 33.28
CA THR A 422 0.01 -22.32 32.02
C THR A 422 0.87 -22.86 30.89
N PHE A 423 0.32 -23.79 30.13
CA PHE A 423 0.94 -24.42 28.97
C PHE A 423 0.18 -23.92 27.75
N SER A 424 0.84 -23.18 26.87
CA SER A 424 0.24 -22.60 25.68
C SER A 424 0.87 -23.20 24.42
N GLU A 425 0.04 -23.65 23.48
CA GLU A 425 0.47 -24.28 22.23
C GLU A 425 0.87 -23.23 21.19
N ARG A 426 2.08 -23.38 20.62
CA ARG A 426 2.55 -22.62 19.46
C ARG A 426 2.14 -23.26 18.14
N VAL A 427 2.14 -22.49 17.05
CA VAL A 427 1.82 -22.98 15.70
C VAL A 427 2.73 -24.14 15.28
N ASN A 428 4.02 -24.09 15.62
CA ASN A 428 5.00 -25.16 15.38
C ASN A 428 4.86 -26.39 16.31
N LYS A 429 3.84 -26.44 17.18
CA LYS A 429 3.57 -27.49 18.18
C LYS A 429 4.50 -27.53 19.39
N GLU A 430 5.40 -26.58 19.53
CA GLU A 430 6.14 -26.39 20.78
C GLU A 430 5.23 -25.81 21.88
N THR A 431 5.68 -25.88 23.13
CA THR A 431 4.91 -25.38 24.26
C THR A 431 5.60 -24.21 24.95
N LEU A 432 4.88 -23.10 25.08
CA LEU A 432 5.25 -22.05 26.01
C LEU A 432 4.71 -22.38 27.40
N VAL A 433 5.61 -22.67 28.35
CA VAL A 433 5.26 -22.89 29.76
C VAL A 433 5.51 -21.61 30.54
N THR A 434 4.44 -21.04 31.08
CA THR A 434 4.47 -19.85 31.92
C THR A 434 4.12 -20.22 33.36
N LEU A 435 5.03 -19.96 34.30
CA LEU A 435 4.77 -20.08 35.72
C LEU A 435 4.53 -18.69 36.30
N GLU A 436 3.44 -18.50 37.03
CA GLU A 436 3.13 -17.25 37.74
C GLU A 436 2.85 -17.57 39.20
N LEU A 437 3.75 -17.16 40.11
CA LEU A 437 3.61 -17.30 41.54
C LEU A 437 3.38 -15.93 42.21
N VAL A 438 2.48 -15.93 43.18
CA VAL A 438 2.23 -14.83 44.10
C VAL A 438 3.04 -15.06 45.37
N GLY A 439 3.43 -13.98 46.06
CA GLY A 439 4.06 -14.06 47.39
C GLY A 439 5.56 -14.36 47.37
N THR A 440 6.19 -14.40 46.19
CA THR A 440 7.63 -14.55 46.05
C THR A 440 8.39 -13.37 46.65
N THR A 441 9.65 -13.60 47.01
CA THR A 441 10.49 -12.56 47.61
C THR A 441 11.42 -11.96 46.55
N ALA A 442 11.41 -10.64 46.45
CA ALA A 442 12.28 -9.87 45.55
C ALA A 442 13.77 -10.26 45.71
N GLY A 443 14.47 -10.38 44.58
CA GLY A 443 15.87 -10.81 44.48
C GLY A 443 16.11 -12.32 44.59
N ASN A 444 15.10 -13.13 44.91
CA ASN A 444 15.24 -14.60 44.87
C ASN A 444 15.11 -15.12 43.44
N ILE A 445 15.80 -16.23 43.17
CA ILE A 445 15.71 -16.99 41.92
C ILE A 445 15.25 -18.39 42.28
N HIS A 446 14.13 -18.82 41.70
CA HIS A 446 13.42 -20.04 42.03
C HIS A 446 13.52 -21.06 40.89
N PRO A 447 14.44 -22.06 40.97
CA PRO A 447 14.48 -23.14 39.99
C PRO A 447 13.15 -23.90 39.95
N ALA A 448 12.75 -24.35 38.77
CA ALA A 448 11.52 -25.10 38.57
C ALA A 448 11.72 -26.27 37.60
N HIS A 449 11.02 -27.37 37.85
CA HIS A 449 11.14 -28.59 37.05
C HIS A 449 9.80 -29.32 36.92
N ILE A 450 9.60 -30.00 35.80
CA ILE A 450 8.54 -31.00 35.61
C ILE A 450 9.14 -32.37 35.92
N HIS A 451 8.55 -33.09 36.88
CA HIS A 451 8.97 -34.42 37.32
C HIS A 451 8.02 -35.51 36.85
N SER A 452 8.52 -36.74 36.70
CA SER A 452 7.71 -37.92 36.36
C SER A 452 6.91 -38.46 37.55
N GLY A 453 5.71 -39.00 37.28
CA GLY A 453 4.86 -39.71 38.23
C GLY A 453 3.95 -38.81 39.06
N ALA A 454 3.24 -39.40 40.03
CA ALA A 454 2.33 -38.66 40.90
C ALA A 454 3.07 -37.96 42.05
N VAL A 455 2.63 -36.75 42.42
CA VAL A 455 3.15 -35.99 43.57
C VAL A 455 3.14 -36.77 44.89
N ALA A 456 2.20 -37.71 45.05
CA ALA A 456 2.09 -38.56 46.24
C ALA A 456 3.27 -39.55 46.39
N ASP A 457 3.97 -39.86 45.29
CA ASP A 457 5.07 -40.82 45.22
C ASP A 457 6.44 -40.15 45.02
N ALA A 458 6.50 -38.82 45.17
CA ALA A 458 7.72 -38.02 44.99
C ALA A 458 8.91 -38.48 45.88
N PRO A 459 10.17 -38.30 45.43
CA PRO A 459 10.58 -37.60 44.22
C PRO A 459 10.62 -38.48 42.96
N GLY A 460 10.04 -38.00 41.87
CA GLY A 460 10.24 -38.53 40.52
C GLY A 460 11.47 -37.95 39.82
N ASP A 461 11.88 -38.57 38.71
CA ASP A 461 12.97 -38.06 37.87
C ASP A 461 12.56 -36.73 37.20
N ILE A 462 13.52 -35.83 37.00
CA ILE A 462 13.28 -34.59 36.24
C ILE A 462 13.13 -34.94 34.76
N LEU A 463 12.01 -34.53 34.17
CA LEU A 463 11.71 -34.72 32.75
C LEU A 463 12.03 -33.47 31.94
N VAL A 464 11.70 -32.29 32.47
CA VAL A 464 11.92 -30.99 31.82
C VAL A 464 12.41 -29.99 32.87
N SER A 465 13.54 -29.36 32.60
CA SER A 465 14.01 -28.20 33.34
C SER A 465 13.36 -26.92 32.80
N LEU A 466 12.75 -26.13 33.68
CA LEU A 466 12.14 -24.86 33.32
C LEU A 466 13.10 -23.71 33.63
N SER A 467 12.90 -22.58 32.94
CA SER A 467 13.53 -21.32 33.30
C SER A 467 13.28 -21.00 34.78
N ASN A 468 14.27 -20.37 35.42
CA ASN A 468 14.10 -19.97 36.81
C ASN A 468 13.00 -18.90 36.93
N LEU A 469 12.13 -19.07 37.90
CA LEU A 469 11.15 -18.06 38.27
C LEU A 469 11.84 -16.91 39.01
N ILE A 470 11.61 -15.69 38.55
CA ILE A 470 12.23 -14.49 39.08
C ILE A 470 11.39 -13.95 40.23
N GLY A 471 11.94 -13.89 41.44
CA GLY A 471 11.19 -13.54 42.65
C GLY A 471 10.59 -12.12 42.62
N ASP A 472 11.20 -11.20 41.89
CA ASP A 472 10.73 -9.82 41.71
C ASP A 472 9.40 -9.74 40.95
N THR A 473 9.22 -10.57 39.94
CA THR A 473 8.01 -10.60 39.09
C THR A 473 7.06 -11.73 39.47
N GLY A 474 7.58 -12.79 40.09
CA GLY A 474 6.85 -14.03 40.31
C GLY A 474 6.70 -14.87 39.03
N VAL A 475 7.41 -14.54 37.94
CA VAL A 475 7.16 -15.14 36.62
C VAL A 475 8.36 -15.95 36.14
N SER A 476 8.09 -17.09 35.50
CA SER A 476 9.00 -17.82 34.63
C SER A 476 8.33 -18.08 33.29
N VAL A 477 9.08 -18.01 32.20
CA VAL A 477 8.63 -18.36 30.85
C VAL A 477 9.67 -19.28 30.22
N THR A 478 9.24 -20.41 29.66
CA THR A 478 10.11 -21.42 29.04
C THR A 478 9.50 -21.91 27.74
N ASN A 479 10.27 -21.90 26.65
CA ASN A 479 9.91 -22.66 25.44
C ASN A 479 10.36 -24.12 25.62
N VAL A 480 9.43 -25.07 25.59
CA VAL A 480 9.69 -26.50 25.78
C VAL A 480 9.54 -27.22 24.46
N THR A 481 10.65 -27.83 24.02
CA THR A 481 10.76 -28.50 22.70
C THR A 481 11.22 -29.95 22.82
N GLN A 482 11.76 -30.35 23.98
CA GLN A 482 12.29 -31.68 24.25
C GLN A 482 12.37 -32.00 25.74
N LEU A 483 12.53 -33.30 26.04
CA LEU A 483 12.90 -33.76 27.39
C LEU A 483 14.38 -33.48 27.69
N ASP A 484 14.72 -33.36 28.98
CA ASP A 484 16.11 -33.22 29.45
C ASP A 484 16.98 -34.42 29.05
N ALA A 485 16.38 -35.61 28.97
CA ALA A 485 17.04 -36.83 28.50
C ALA A 485 17.22 -36.90 26.96
N GLY A 486 16.72 -35.87 26.24
CA GLY A 486 16.62 -35.82 24.79
C GLY A 486 15.34 -36.46 24.26
N GLY A 487 14.99 -36.11 23.02
CA GLY A 487 13.76 -36.52 22.35
C GLY A 487 12.77 -35.36 22.28
N THR A 488 12.24 -35.13 21.09
CA THR A 488 11.27 -34.05 20.81
C THR A 488 10.02 -34.22 21.67
N LEU A 489 9.52 -33.10 22.16
CA LEU A 489 8.35 -33.03 23.01
C LEU A 489 7.45 -31.92 22.48
N ASP A 490 6.40 -32.31 21.77
CA ASP A 490 5.35 -31.39 21.33
C ASP A 490 4.34 -31.15 22.46
N TYR A 491 3.42 -30.22 22.21
CA TYR A 491 2.38 -29.81 23.16
C TYR A 491 1.51 -30.96 23.65
N ASP A 492 0.99 -31.78 22.76
CA ASP A 492 0.12 -32.91 23.14
C ASP A 492 0.91 -33.93 23.96
N ALA A 493 2.14 -34.25 23.56
CA ALA A 493 3.00 -35.18 24.29
C ALA A 493 3.41 -34.65 25.67
N LEU A 494 3.61 -33.33 25.82
CA LEU A 494 3.89 -32.70 27.11
C LEU A 494 2.69 -32.80 28.05
N LEU A 495 1.47 -32.56 27.56
CA LEU A 495 0.25 -32.68 28.36
C LEU A 495 -0.11 -34.11 28.75
N ASP A 496 0.31 -35.10 27.96
CA ASP A 496 0.11 -36.53 28.24
C ASP A 496 1.08 -37.07 29.32
N ILE A 497 2.04 -36.27 29.79
CA ILE A 497 2.97 -36.68 30.86
C ILE A 497 2.21 -36.86 32.18
N ASP A 498 2.30 -38.07 32.75
CA ASP A 498 2.02 -38.29 34.17
C ASP A 498 3.17 -37.66 34.98
N GLY A 499 2.93 -36.46 35.53
CA GLY A 499 3.95 -35.68 36.19
C GLY A 499 3.43 -34.60 37.14
N TYR A 500 4.36 -33.95 37.82
CA TYR A 500 4.09 -32.83 38.72
C TYR A 500 5.18 -31.76 38.60
N ILE A 501 4.84 -30.51 38.92
CA ILE A 501 5.77 -29.38 38.90
C ILE A 501 6.28 -29.14 40.31
N ASN A 502 7.57 -28.86 40.44
CA ASN A 502 8.19 -28.38 41.65
C ASN A 502 8.80 -27.00 41.40
N VAL A 503 8.55 -26.05 42.30
CA VAL A 503 9.29 -24.78 42.36
C VAL A 503 10.09 -24.72 43.66
N HIS A 504 11.39 -24.50 43.55
CA HIS A 504 12.34 -24.51 44.66
C HIS A 504 12.49 -23.13 45.31
N LEU A 505 12.84 -23.09 46.60
CA LEU A 505 13.02 -21.84 47.35
C LEU A 505 14.14 -20.97 46.79
N SER A 506 15.29 -21.58 46.47
CA SER A 506 16.39 -20.90 45.79
C SER A 506 17.39 -21.90 45.21
N SER A 507 18.30 -21.42 44.35
CA SER A 507 19.43 -22.21 43.84
C SER A 507 20.37 -22.73 44.95
N GLU A 508 20.45 -22.03 46.08
CA GLU A 508 21.22 -22.46 47.27
C GLU A 508 20.44 -23.42 48.17
N ASN A 509 19.12 -23.49 48.02
CA ASN A 509 18.23 -24.32 48.84
C ASN A 509 17.21 -25.09 47.99
N LEU A 510 17.73 -25.94 47.10
CA LEU A 510 16.93 -26.84 46.26
C LEU A 510 16.14 -27.88 47.09
N GLY A 511 16.49 -28.13 48.35
CA GLY A 511 15.77 -29.07 49.20
C GLY A 511 14.42 -28.56 49.73
N THR A 512 14.15 -27.25 49.59
CA THR A 512 12.91 -26.62 50.06
C THR A 512 12.05 -26.25 48.87
N LEU A 513 10.81 -26.78 48.81
CA LEU A 513 9.83 -26.47 47.78
C LEU A 513 8.92 -25.34 48.24
N VAL A 514 8.59 -24.41 47.35
CA VAL A 514 7.67 -23.30 47.63
C VAL A 514 6.29 -23.50 47.00
N ALA A 515 6.22 -24.11 45.81
CA ALA A 515 5.00 -24.39 45.08
C ALA A 515 5.11 -25.68 44.25
#